data_AF-A0A524M5N6-F1
#
_entry.id   AF-A0A524M5N6-F1
#
_cell.length_a   1.000
_cell.length_b   1.000
_cell.length_c   1.000
_cell.angle_alpha   90.00
_cell.angle_beta   90.00
_cell.angle_gamma   90.00
#
_symmetry.space_group_name_H-M   'P 1'
#
loop_
_entity.id
_entity.type
_entity.pdbx_description
1 polymer ?
#
loop_
_entity_poly.entity_id
_entity_poly.type
_entity_poly.pdbx_seq_one_letter_code
_entity_poly.pdbx_strand_id
1 'polypeptide(L)' 'MVTKRRDAAVVIISLEDYESLIETSYLLKSPRNARRLFESIHELEEGKGTPRELVE' A
#
# COMPACT_ATOMS: atom_id res chain seq x y z
N MET A 1 -14.10 7.96 -13.95
CA MET A 1 -13.63 7.36 -15.22
C MET A 1 -14.19 8.17 -16.37
N VAL A 2 -13.33 8.66 -17.25
CA VAL A 2 -13.73 9.40 -18.46
C VAL A 2 -13.32 8.57 -19.67
N THR A 3 -14.29 8.25 -20.52
CA THR A 3 -14.06 7.52 -21.78
C THR A 3 -14.49 8.40 -22.95
N LYS A 4 -13.62 8.58 -23.94
CA LYS A 4 -13.92 9.32 -25.16
C LYS A 4 -13.84 8.36 -26.34
N ARG A 5 -14.85 8.38 -27.22
CA ARG A 5 -15.16 7.35 -28.23
C ARG A 5 -14.02 6.95 -29.21
N ARG A 6 -12.86 7.61 -29.19
CA ARG A 6 -11.68 7.30 -30.02
C ARG A 6 -10.33 7.45 -29.30
N ASP A 7 -10.33 7.80 -28.01
CA ASP A 7 -9.12 8.00 -27.21
C ASP A 7 -9.05 6.98 -26.07
N ALA A 8 -7.84 6.75 -25.53
CA ALA A 8 -7.66 5.86 -24.39
C ALA A 8 -8.52 6.31 -23.19
N ALA A 9 -9.09 5.32 -22.47
CA ALA A 9 -9.84 5.59 -21.25
C ALA A 9 -8.91 6.15 -20.17
N VAL A 10 -9.34 7.20 -19.47
CA VAL A 10 -8.60 7.79 -18.35
C VAL A 10 -9.39 7.68 -17.05
N VAL A 11 -8.65 7.49 -15.96
CA VAL A 11 -9.20 7.50 -14.60
C VAL A 11 -8.76 8.79 -13.94
N ILE A 12 -9.72 9.56 -13.42
CA ILE A 12 -9.48 10.76 -12.62
C ILE A 12 -9.75 10.35 -11.18
N ILE A 13 -8.76 10.56 -10.32
CA ILE A 13 -8.81 10.38 -8.87
C ILE A 13 -8.18 11.62 -8.22
N SER A 14 -8.41 11.80 -6.92
CA SER A 14 -7.70 12.83 -6.17
C SER A 14 -6.19 12.55 -6.17
N LEU A 15 -5.38 13.59 -5.95
CA LEU A 15 -3.93 13.42 -5.82
C LEU A 15 -3.58 12.51 -4.64
N GLU A 16 -4.28 12.68 -3.51
CA GLU A 16 -4.10 11.87 -2.29
C GLU A 16 -4.36 10.37 -2.55
N ASP A 17 -5.42 10.03 -3.26
CA ASP A 17 -5.71 8.65 -3.65
C ASP A 17 -4.61 8.09 -4.55
N TYR A 18 -4.11 8.89 -5.50
CA TYR A 18 -3.03 8.49 -6.40
C TYR A 18 -1.73 8.20 -5.63
N GLU A 19 -1.34 9.09 -4.72
CA GLU A 19 -0.13 8.92 -3.92
C GLU A 19 -0.22 7.68 -3.03
N SER A 20 -1.35 7.47 -2.36
CA SER A 20 -1.61 6.29 -1.53
C SER A 20 -1.52 4.98 -2.32
N LEU A 21 -2.04 4.97 -3.55
CA LEU A 21 -1.95 3.81 -4.45
C LEU A 21 -0.51 3.51 -4.88
N ILE A 22 0.27 4.55 -5.18
CA ILE A 22 1.68 4.39 -5.57
C ILE A 22 2.52 3.88 -4.40
N GLU A 23 2.32 4.40 -3.20
CA GLU A 23 3.04 3.94 -2.00
C GLU A 23 2.73 2.47 -1.69
N THR A 24 1.44 2.09 -1.71
CA THR A 24 1.02 0.70 -1.51
C THR A 24 1.64 -0.22 -2.57
N SER A 25 1.57 0.17 -3.84
CA SER A 25 2.19 -0.57 -4.93
C SER A 25 3.70 -0.73 -4.75
N TYR A 26 4.37 0.32 -4.30
CA TYR A 26 5.81 0.31 -4.03
C TYR A 26 6.17 -0.68 -2.91
N LEU A 27 5.45 -0.67 -1.78
CA LEU A 27 5.67 -1.60 -0.67
C LEU A 27 5.47 -3.06 -1.09
N LEU A 28 4.49 -3.31 -1.97
CA LEU A 28 4.14 -4.65 -2.44
C LEU A 28 4.95 -5.14 -3.64
N LYS A 29 5.74 -4.26 -4.28
CA LYS A 29 6.52 -4.58 -5.49
C LYS A 29 7.51 -5.73 -5.28
N SER A 30 8.03 -5.91 -4.07
CA SER A 30 8.91 -7.02 -3.72
C SER A 30 8.12 -8.13 -3.03
N PRO A 31 8.01 -9.35 -3.62
CA PRO A 31 7.28 -10.47 -3.01
C PRO A 31 7.83 -10.88 -1.63
N ARG A 32 9.11 -10.59 -1.36
CA ARG A 32 9.71 -10.81 -0.04
C ARG A 32 9.24 -9.76 0.97
N ASN A 33 9.21 -8.49 0.57
CA ASN A 33 8.76 -7.42 1.47
C ASN A 33 7.25 -7.51 1.72
N ALA A 34 6.46 -7.82 0.70
CA ALA A 34 5.01 -8.02 0.83
C ALA A 34 4.68 -9.11 1.85
N ARG A 35 5.33 -10.29 1.73
CA ARG A 35 5.15 -11.38 2.70
C ARG A 35 5.48 -10.95 4.13
N ARG A 36 6.66 -10.35 4.33
CA ARG A 36 7.07 -9.84 5.64
C ARG A 36 6.08 -8.84 6.22
N LEU A 37 5.58 -7.92 5.39
CA LEU A 37 4.62 -6.90 5.82
C LEU A 37 3.30 -7.54 6.25
N PHE A 38 2.75 -8.46 5.47
CA PHE A 38 1.51 -9.15 5.82
C PHE A 38 1.66 -10.03 7.07
N GLU A 39 2.79 -10.73 7.22
CA GLU A 39 3.11 -11.48 8.44
C GLU A 39 3.15 -10.56 9.66
N SER A 40 3.84 -9.42 9.58
CA SER A 40 3.89 -8.44 10.68
C SER A 40 2.52 -7.84 11.01
N ILE A 41 1.68 -7.55 10.01
CA ILE A 41 0.30 -7.08 10.24
C ILE A 41 -0.50 -8.15 10.99
N HIS A 42 -0.42 -9.41 10.53
CA HIS A 42 -1.14 -10.51 11.17
C HIS A 42 -0.70 -10.74 12.61
N GLU A 43 0.61 -10.72 12.89
CA GLU A 43 1.13 -10.82 14.25
C GLU A 43 0.61 -9.70 15.16
N LEU A 44 0.51 -8.47 14.64
CA LEU A 44 -0.03 -7.33 15.40
C LEU A 44 -1.53 -7.48 15.67
N GLU A 45 -2.31 -7.92 14.68
CA GLU A 45 -3.76 -8.19 14.83
C GLU A 45 -4.04 -9.30 15.85
N GLU A 46 -3.16 -10.31 15.93
CA GLU A 46 -3.23 -11.37 16.94
C GLU A 46 -2.68 -10.95 18.32
N GLY A 47 -2.24 -9.70 18.48
CA GLY A 47 -1.70 -9.18 19.74
C GLY A 47 -0.31 -9.69 20.10
N LYS A 48 0.44 -10.24 19.13
CA LYS A 48 1.82 -10.75 19.31
C LYS A 48 2.89 -9.65 19.23
N GLY A 49 2.47 -8.39 18.99
CA GLY A 49 3.36 -7.24 19.00
C GLY A 49 4.01 -7.00 20.35
N THR A 50 5.32 -6.71 20.36
CA THR A 50 6.05 -6.30 21.57
C THR A 50 6.33 -4.80 21.54
N PRO A 51 5.80 -3.99 22.48
CA PRO A 51 6.16 -2.59 22.60
C PRO A 51 7.66 -2.43 22.83
N ARG A 52 8.28 -1.47 22.15
CA ARG A 52 9.69 -1.12 22.34
C ARG A 52 9.83 0.38 22.39
N GLU A 53 10.68 0.84 23.31
CA GLU A 53 11.11 2.24 23.32
C GLU A 53 12.03 2.52 22.14
N LEU A 54 12.03 3.77 21.67
CA LEU A 54 12.93 4.19 20.61
C LEU A 54 14.36 4.17 21.13
N VAL A 55 15.27 3.56 20.38
CA VAL A 55 16.70 3.62 20.65
C VAL A 55 17.21 4.93 20.07
N GLU A 56 17.93 5.73 20.87
CA GLU A 56 18.56 7.00 20.44
C GLU A 56 19.66 6.79 19.39
#